data_AF-A0A8X6LH54-F1
#
_entry.id   AF-A0A8X6LH54-F1
#
_cell.length_a   1.000
_cell.length_b   1.000
_cell.length_c   1.000
_cell.angle_alpha   90.00
_cell.angle_beta   90.00
_cell.angle_gamma   90.00
#
_symmetry.space_group_name_H-M   'P 1'
#
loop_
_entity.id
_entity.type
_entity.pdbx_description
1 polymer ?
#
loop_
_entity_poly.entity_id
_entity_poly.type
_entity_poly.pdbx_seq_one_letter_code
_entity_poly.pdbx_strand_id
1 'polypeptide(L)'
;MEFQQEIIQKNYIVSQLQEFYPYCIEDTDKSTPEQIVLRTNLQNEEEAENFKKHYSAISNTNWIVYNYNPNPQKFVNSFTNTFPMGCHQLKPFAFMKTNFCTTVKFHDDHLWAVLLVTPPMKRNHPLSASKEIILIDSTASCETSSSTITIMLSATKVGALPLAVMIRASQCMQNYINAFELLKMNFPQCFGGQDHPDICMSDDSSAEKGALAAIWPEAKQSLCHFHVAQAEWRWLFSHKMMEQEEKSTFMKLFQAIQVFDYIF
;
A
#
# COMPACT_ATOMS: atom_id res chain seq x y z
N MET A 1 -26.17 -23.39 4.94
CA MET A 1 -26.45 -21.97 4.63
C MET A 1 -26.34 -21.13 5.88
N GLU A 2 -26.96 -21.52 7.00
CA GLU A 2 -26.86 -20.81 8.31
C GLU A 2 -25.41 -20.62 8.80
N PHE A 3 -24.58 -21.67 8.76
CA PHE A 3 -23.17 -21.59 9.20
C PHE A 3 -22.33 -20.54 8.44
N GLN A 4 -22.67 -20.26 7.16
CA GLN A 4 -21.97 -19.22 6.40
C GLN A 4 -22.46 -17.82 6.74
N GLN A 5 -23.73 -17.65 7.12
CA GLN A 5 -24.24 -16.37 7.62
C GLN A 5 -23.63 -16.02 8.98
N GLU A 6 -23.47 -16.98 9.88
CA GLU A 6 -22.85 -16.77 11.20
C GLU A 6 -21.37 -16.34 11.08
N ILE A 7 -20.60 -16.95 10.18
CA ILE A 7 -19.19 -16.56 9.93
C ILE A 7 -19.10 -15.14 9.36
N ILE A 8 -20.00 -14.76 8.45
CA ILE A 8 -20.04 -13.42 7.85
C ILE A 8 -20.40 -12.38 8.91
N GLN A 9 -21.36 -12.67 9.79
CA GLN A 9 -21.77 -11.78 10.87
C GLN A 9 -20.67 -11.63 11.93
N LYS A 10 -19.96 -12.71 12.28
CA LYS A 10 -18.79 -12.68 13.17
C LYS A 10 -17.70 -11.77 12.61
N ASN A 11 -17.30 -11.97 11.35
CA ASN A 11 -16.23 -11.19 10.72
C ASN A 11 -16.62 -9.70 10.61
N TYR A 12 -17.89 -9.42 10.35
CA TYR A 12 -18.41 -8.05 10.33
C TYR A 12 -18.29 -7.38 11.71
N ILE A 13 -18.72 -8.07 12.79
CA ILE A 13 -18.65 -7.53 14.15
C ILE A 13 -17.19 -7.34 14.60
N VAL A 14 -16.29 -8.29 14.33
CA VAL A 14 -14.86 -8.16 14.63
C VAL A 14 -14.23 -6.99 13.85
N SER A 15 -14.64 -6.76 12.61
CA SER A 15 -14.14 -5.63 11.81
C SER A 15 -14.59 -4.26 12.37
N GLN A 16 -15.83 -4.16 12.85
CA GLN A 16 -16.33 -2.95 13.52
C GLN A 16 -15.65 -2.73 14.87
N LEU A 17 -15.36 -3.81 15.59
CA LEU A 17 -14.62 -3.76 16.85
C LEU A 17 -13.21 -3.21 16.72
N GLN A 18 -12.49 -3.62 15.68
CA GLN A 18 -11.14 -3.11 15.39
C GLN A 18 -11.14 -1.64 14.93
N GLU A 19 -12.27 -1.13 14.45
CA GLU A 19 -12.43 0.29 14.10
C GLU A 19 -12.48 1.19 15.34
N PHE A 20 -13.22 0.79 16.37
CA PHE A 20 -13.34 1.56 17.62
C PHE A 20 -12.23 1.22 18.63
N TYR A 21 -11.68 0.01 18.59
CA TYR A 21 -10.66 -0.48 19.51
C TYR A 21 -9.49 -1.12 18.73
N PRO A 22 -8.60 -0.32 18.12
CA PRO A 22 -7.58 -0.80 17.18
C PRO A 22 -6.53 -1.73 17.81
N TYR A 23 -6.45 -1.78 19.13
CA TYR A 23 -5.54 -2.68 19.86
C TYR A 23 -6.23 -3.96 20.35
N CYS A 24 -7.50 -4.17 20.01
CA CYS A 24 -8.21 -5.44 20.23
C CYS A 24 -7.83 -6.45 19.14
N ILE A 25 -7.31 -7.60 19.56
CA ILE A 25 -6.93 -8.70 18.67
C ILE A 25 -7.67 -9.97 19.12
N GLU A 26 -8.26 -10.70 18.17
CA GLU A 26 -8.86 -12.02 18.45
C GLU A 26 -7.76 -13.04 18.75
N ASP A 27 -7.90 -13.73 19.87
CA ASP A 27 -7.09 -14.90 20.22
C ASP A 27 -7.73 -16.12 19.55
N THR A 28 -7.35 -16.36 18.29
CA THR A 28 -7.93 -17.41 17.46
C THR A 28 -7.74 -18.80 18.05
N ASP A 29 -6.68 -19.01 18.83
CA ASP A 29 -6.37 -20.30 19.47
C ASP A 29 -7.31 -20.62 20.63
N LYS A 30 -7.96 -19.60 21.21
CA LYS A 30 -8.89 -19.73 22.34
C LYS A 30 -10.35 -19.46 21.98
N SER A 31 -10.60 -18.95 20.78
CA SER A 31 -11.93 -18.62 20.31
C SER A 31 -12.60 -19.84 19.67
N THR A 32 -13.87 -20.07 19.99
CA THR A 32 -14.75 -21.08 19.40
C THR A 32 -15.93 -20.41 18.68
N PRO A 33 -16.78 -21.16 17.95
CA PRO A 33 -18.00 -20.59 17.37
C PRO A 33 -18.94 -19.97 18.42
N GLU A 34 -18.99 -20.52 19.64
CA GLU A 34 -19.87 -20.07 20.73
C GLU A 34 -19.21 -19.03 21.65
N GLN A 35 -17.90 -18.81 21.50
CA GLN A 35 -17.12 -18.00 22.41
C GLN A 35 -15.97 -17.28 21.69
N ILE A 36 -15.94 -15.94 21.76
CA ILE A 36 -14.86 -15.14 21.17
C ILE A 36 -13.96 -14.61 22.29
N VAL A 37 -12.67 -14.87 22.16
CA VAL A 37 -11.65 -14.40 23.10
C VAL A 37 -10.87 -13.27 22.46
N LEU A 38 -10.92 -12.08 23.05
CA LEU A 38 -10.14 -10.93 22.64
C LEU A 38 -9.05 -10.59 23.64
N ARG A 39 -7.89 -10.22 23.12
CA ARG A 39 -6.84 -9.51 23.84
C ARG A 39 -6.97 -8.03 23.55
N THR A 40 -7.03 -7.20 24.58
CA THR A 40 -7.23 -5.77 24.44
C THR A 40 -6.31 -4.98 25.36
N ASN A 41 -6.15 -3.68 25.08
CA ASN A 41 -5.47 -2.71 25.92
C ASN A 41 -6.45 -1.79 26.68
N LEU A 42 -7.70 -2.23 26.90
CA LEU A 42 -8.65 -1.51 27.75
C LEU A 42 -8.05 -1.34 29.16
N GLN A 43 -8.01 -0.11 29.65
CA GLN A 43 -7.32 0.21 30.90
C GLN A 43 -8.21 0.06 32.14
N ASN A 44 -9.53 0.00 31.96
CA ASN A 44 -10.51 -0.08 33.04
C ASN A 44 -11.36 -1.36 32.96
N GLU A 45 -11.61 -2.02 34.10
CA GLU A 45 -12.46 -3.20 34.22
C GLU A 45 -13.93 -2.90 33.86
N GLU A 46 -14.43 -1.71 34.20
CA GLU A 46 -15.80 -1.32 33.87
C GLU A 46 -16.01 -1.19 32.35
N GLU A 47 -15.00 -0.67 31.64
CA GLU A 47 -15.01 -0.56 30.19
C GLU A 47 -14.99 -1.94 29.53
N ALA A 48 -14.19 -2.87 30.07
CA ALA A 48 -14.16 -4.25 29.61
C ALA A 48 -15.48 -4.99 29.84
N GLU A 49 -16.17 -4.77 30.97
CA GLU A 49 -17.48 -5.37 31.24
C GLU A 49 -18.59 -4.78 30.38
N ASN A 50 -18.61 -3.46 30.17
CA ASN A 50 -19.55 -2.82 29.27
C ASN A 50 -19.37 -3.29 27.83
N PHE A 51 -18.12 -3.47 27.40
CA PHE A 51 -17.76 -4.06 26.11
C PHE A 51 -18.33 -5.49 25.98
N LYS A 52 -18.03 -6.37 26.94
CA LYS A 52 -18.52 -7.77 26.90
C LYS A 52 -20.04 -7.82 26.77
N LYS A 53 -20.77 -7.04 27.57
CA LYS A 53 -22.24 -7.00 27.57
C LYS A 53 -22.80 -6.55 26.22
N HIS A 54 -22.27 -5.46 25.68
CA HIS A 54 -22.75 -4.89 24.42
C HIS A 54 -22.61 -5.88 23.26
N TYR A 55 -21.42 -6.46 23.08
CA TYR A 55 -21.15 -7.33 21.93
C TYR A 55 -21.73 -8.73 22.10
N SER A 56 -21.83 -9.24 23.34
CA SER A 56 -22.53 -10.52 23.58
C SER A 56 -24.01 -10.44 23.23
N ALA A 57 -24.65 -9.29 23.50
CA ALA A 57 -26.06 -9.07 23.15
C ALA A 57 -26.30 -8.98 21.63
N ILE A 58 -25.36 -8.42 20.88
CA ILE A 58 -25.49 -8.21 19.42
C ILE A 58 -25.12 -9.47 18.62
N SER A 59 -24.13 -10.22 19.10
CA SER A 59 -23.61 -11.40 18.41
C SER A 59 -24.22 -12.73 18.88
N ASN A 60 -25.03 -12.71 19.96
CA ASN A 60 -25.49 -13.93 20.64
C ASN A 60 -24.35 -14.92 20.94
N THR A 61 -23.14 -14.40 21.18
CA THR A 61 -21.91 -15.16 21.39
C THR A 61 -21.28 -14.68 22.69
N ASN A 62 -20.62 -15.54 23.45
CA ASN A 62 -19.99 -15.12 24.71
C ASN A 62 -18.62 -14.46 24.46
N TRP A 63 -18.39 -13.25 24.96
CA TRP A 63 -17.12 -12.54 24.79
C TRP A 63 -16.26 -12.57 26.05
N ILE A 64 -15.02 -13.03 25.92
CA ILE A 64 -14.00 -12.93 26.97
C ILE A 64 -12.95 -11.90 26.56
N VAL A 65 -12.62 -11.02 27.49
CA VAL A 65 -11.67 -9.93 27.30
C VAL A 65 -10.55 -10.07 28.31
N TYR A 66 -9.31 -10.16 27.83
CA TYR A 66 -8.10 -10.13 28.67
C TYR A 66 -7.36 -8.81 28.47
N ASN A 67 -6.98 -8.18 29.59
CA ASN A 67 -6.09 -7.02 29.56
C ASN A 67 -4.67 -7.48 29.18
N TYR A 68 -4.20 -7.07 28.02
CA TYR A 68 -2.91 -7.41 27.45
C TYR A 68 -2.06 -6.15 27.38
N ASN A 69 -1.02 -6.08 28.22
CA ASN A 69 -0.02 -5.01 28.19
C ASN A 69 1.08 -5.39 27.17
N PRO A 70 1.14 -4.78 25.97
CA PRO A 70 2.03 -5.27 24.92
C PRO A 70 3.48 -4.84 25.19
N ASN A 71 4.35 -5.81 25.45
CA ASN A 71 5.79 -5.60 25.35
C ASN A 71 6.15 -5.45 23.85
N PRO A 72 6.72 -4.31 23.39
CA PRO A 72 6.85 -3.96 21.96
C PRO A 72 7.55 -5.02 21.09
N GLN A 73 8.47 -5.80 21.67
CA GLN A 73 9.19 -6.88 20.97
C GLN A 73 8.29 -8.05 20.56
N LYS A 74 7.18 -8.32 21.26
CA LYS A 74 6.24 -9.39 20.85
C LYS A 74 5.35 -8.98 19.68
N PHE A 75 5.12 -7.69 19.47
CA PHE A 75 4.32 -7.17 18.35
C PHE A 75 5.01 -7.38 17.01
N VAL A 76 6.34 -7.21 16.97
CA VAL A 76 7.17 -7.51 15.79
C VAL A 76 7.12 -9.00 15.44
N ASN A 77 7.15 -9.88 16.45
CA ASN A 77 7.09 -11.33 16.23
C ASN A 77 5.70 -11.83 15.77
N SER A 78 4.64 -11.07 16.04
CA SER A 78 3.29 -11.37 15.52
C SER A 78 3.18 -11.11 14.01
N PHE A 79 3.89 -10.11 13.48
CA PHE A 79 3.97 -9.86 12.04
C PHE A 79 4.79 -10.93 11.31
N THR A 80 5.85 -11.45 11.92
CA THR A 80 6.66 -12.51 11.29
C THR A 80 5.98 -13.87 11.32
N ASN A 81 5.13 -14.14 12.33
CA ASN A 81 4.41 -15.42 12.46
C ASN A 81 3.04 -15.43 11.75
N THR A 82 2.58 -14.31 11.19
CA THR A 82 1.35 -14.22 10.37
C THR A 82 1.61 -14.33 8.87
N PHE A 83 2.86 -14.34 8.43
CA PHE A 83 3.20 -14.85 7.11
C PHE A 83 3.22 -16.38 7.18
N PRO A 84 2.34 -17.10 6.46
CA PRO A 84 2.43 -18.54 6.40
C PRO A 84 3.77 -18.90 5.75
N MET A 85 4.66 -19.53 6.51
CA MET A 85 5.71 -20.38 5.97
C MET A 85 5.02 -21.53 5.24
N GLY A 86 4.64 -21.29 3.99
CA GLY A 86 3.85 -22.21 3.17
C GLY A 86 2.81 -21.46 2.33
N CYS A 87 3.25 -20.91 1.20
CA CYS A 87 2.41 -20.23 0.20
C CYS A 87 1.33 -21.13 -0.44
N HIS A 88 1.36 -22.45 -0.20
CA HIS A 88 0.58 -23.42 -0.98
C HIS A 88 -0.90 -23.60 -0.59
N GLN A 89 -1.47 -22.81 0.34
CA GLN A 89 -2.84 -23.03 0.83
C GLN A 89 -3.74 -21.78 0.92
N LEU A 90 -3.30 -20.61 0.49
CA LEU A 90 -4.19 -19.45 0.39
C LEU A 90 -5.03 -19.56 -0.89
N LYS A 91 -6.35 -19.68 -0.72
CA LYS A 91 -7.31 -19.60 -1.84
C LYS A 91 -7.19 -18.22 -2.54
N PRO A 92 -7.49 -18.12 -3.84
CA PRO A 92 -7.14 -16.98 -4.73
C PRO A 92 -7.82 -15.64 -4.41
N PHE A 93 -8.47 -15.48 -3.25
CA PHE A 93 -9.11 -14.25 -2.80
C PHE A 93 -9.03 -14.15 -1.27
N ALA A 94 -7.87 -13.79 -0.73
CA ALA A 94 -7.71 -13.49 0.68
C ALA A 94 -7.46 -11.98 0.87
N PHE A 95 -8.50 -11.26 1.30
CA PHE A 95 -8.38 -9.87 1.75
C PHE A 95 -8.03 -9.86 3.24
N MET A 96 -6.81 -9.48 3.60
CA MET A 96 -6.50 -9.08 4.97
C MET A 96 -6.45 -7.56 5.06
N LYS A 97 -7.36 -6.99 5.85
CA LYS A 97 -7.38 -5.57 6.22
C LYS A 97 -6.81 -5.43 7.62
N THR A 98 -5.68 -4.75 7.76
CA THR A 98 -5.04 -4.50 9.07
C THR A 98 -5.29 -3.06 9.52
N ASN A 99 -4.79 -2.68 10.71
CA ASN A 99 -4.93 -1.32 11.29
C ASN A 99 -4.23 -0.21 10.48
N PHE A 100 -3.21 -0.58 9.70
CA PHE A 100 -2.78 0.21 8.54
C PHE A 100 -3.69 -0.23 7.42
N CYS A 101 -4.29 0.67 6.61
CA CYS A 101 -5.18 0.25 5.53
C CYS A 101 -4.38 -0.52 4.45
N THR A 102 -4.09 -1.75 4.79
CA THR A 102 -3.29 -2.71 4.08
C THR A 102 -4.28 -3.60 3.41
N THR A 103 -4.11 -3.85 2.13
CA THR A 103 -4.99 -4.74 1.38
C THR A 103 -4.10 -5.64 0.55
N VAL A 104 -4.28 -6.94 0.70
CA VAL A 104 -3.48 -7.93 -0.02
C VAL A 104 -4.36 -8.59 -1.08
N LYS A 105 -3.80 -8.79 -2.28
CA LYS A 105 -4.40 -9.54 -3.38
C LYS A 105 -3.41 -10.61 -3.84
N PHE A 106 -3.82 -11.87 -3.72
CA PHE A 106 -3.10 -13.01 -4.28
C PHE A 106 -3.92 -13.52 -5.46
N HIS A 107 -3.31 -13.65 -6.64
CA HIS A 107 -3.89 -14.43 -7.74
C HIS A 107 -3.24 -15.82 -7.80
N ASP A 108 -1.90 -15.86 -7.73
CA ASP A 108 -1.06 -17.07 -7.69
C ASP A 108 0.29 -16.76 -6.99
N ASP A 109 1.14 -17.77 -6.78
CA ASP A 109 2.47 -17.67 -6.11
C ASP A 109 3.39 -16.58 -6.71
N HIS A 110 3.21 -16.22 -7.99
CA HIS A 110 4.01 -15.22 -8.70
C HIS A 110 3.24 -13.95 -9.08
N LEU A 111 1.93 -13.93 -8.82
CA LEU A 111 1.02 -12.85 -9.18
C LEU A 111 0.30 -12.35 -7.93
N TRP A 112 1.04 -11.65 -7.08
CA TRP A 112 0.51 -11.06 -5.87
C TRP A 112 0.92 -9.60 -5.73
N ALA A 113 0.06 -8.85 -5.04
CA ALA A 113 0.28 -7.45 -4.70
C ALA A 113 -0.23 -7.17 -3.28
N VAL A 114 0.49 -6.33 -2.57
CA VAL A 114 0.12 -5.77 -1.27
C VAL A 114 0.03 -4.26 -1.44
N LEU A 115 -1.11 -3.68 -1.10
CA LEU A 115 -1.30 -2.25 -0.95
C LEU A 115 -1.13 -1.89 0.52
N LEU A 116 -0.39 -0.82 0.79
CA LEU A 116 -0.24 -0.20 2.10
C LEU A 116 -0.60 1.29 1.99
N VAL A 117 -1.66 1.69 2.68
CA VAL A 117 -2.03 3.10 2.85
C VAL A 117 -2.13 3.40 4.34
N THR A 118 -1.21 4.21 4.83
CA THR A 118 -1.22 4.67 6.23
C THR A 118 -2.18 5.85 6.41
N PRO A 119 -2.67 6.14 7.63
CA PRO A 119 -3.52 7.31 7.87
C PRO A 119 -2.88 8.64 7.38
N PRO A 120 -1.57 8.91 7.58
CA PRO A 120 -0.92 10.07 6.97
C PRO A 120 -1.02 10.12 5.44
N MET A 121 -0.85 9.00 4.75
CA MET A 121 -0.98 8.94 3.28
C MET A 121 -2.42 9.21 2.84
N LYS A 122 -3.40 8.62 3.53
CA LYS A 122 -4.84 8.83 3.26
C LYS A 122 -5.25 10.29 3.43
N ARG A 123 -4.65 11.02 4.39
CA ARG A 123 -4.90 12.48 4.56
C ARG A 123 -4.45 13.33 3.37
N ASN A 124 -3.56 12.81 2.51
CA ASN A 124 -3.10 13.51 1.31
C ASN A 124 -4.04 13.31 0.11
N HIS A 125 -4.87 12.25 0.12
CA HIS A 125 -5.80 11.90 -0.97
C HIS A 125 -6.78 13.01 -1.38
N PRO A 126 -7.33 13.86 -0.49
CA PRO A 126 -8.25 14.93 -0.91
C PRO A 126 -7.55 16.22 -1.37
N LEU A 127 -6.21 16.29 -1.36
CA LEU A 127 -5.48 17.52 -1.70
C LEU A 127 -5.53 17.80 -3.21
N SER A 128 -5.56 19.07 -3.63
CA SER A 128 -5.46 19.43 -5.07
C SER A 128 -4.18 18.90 -5.71
N ALA A 129 -3.07 18.86 -4.98
CA ALA A 129 -1.83 18.32 -5.50
C ALA A 129 -1.92 16.82 -5.86
N SER A 130 -2.84 16.07 -5.24
CA SER A 130 -2.97 14.62 -5.47
C SER A 130 -3.66 14.27 -6.78
N LYS A 131 -4.24 15.23 -7.50
CA LYS A 131 -4.80 15.02 -8.84
C LYS A 131 -3.92 15.58 -9.96
N GLU A 132 -2.91 16.39 -9.63
CA GLU A 132 -2.08 17.08 -10.63
C GLU A 132 -0.98 16.14 -11.14
N ILE A 133 0.18 16.13 -10.49
CA ILE A 133 1.35 15.34 -10.90
C ILE A 133 1.61 14.26 -9.86
N ILE A 134 1.51 13.01 -10.28
CA ILE A 134 1.82 11.83 -9.48
C ILE A 134 3.14 11.23 -9.92
N LEU A 135 4.11 11.25 -9.01
CA LEU A 135 5.39 10.58 -9.16
C LEU A 135 5.23 9.11 -8.78
N ILE A 136 5.72 8.22 -9.63
CA ILE A 136 5.69 6.78 -9.41
C ILE A 136 7.14 6.32 -9.44
N ASP A 137 7.58 5.79 -8.31
CA ASP A 137 8.96 5.33 -8.13
C ASP A 137 8.95 3.88 -7.69
N SER A 138 9.68 3.05 -8.43
CA SER A 138 9.70 1.60 -8.28
C SER A 138 11.11 1.14 -7.99
N THR A 139 11.33 0.54 -6.83
CA THR A 139 12.59 -0.09 -6.46
C THR A 139 12.48 -1.62 -6.56
N ALA A 140 13.47 -2.24 -7.18
CA ALA A 140 13.60 -3.70 -7.28
C ALA A 140 14.53 -4.27 -6.20
N SER A 141 14.48 -5.59 -6.03
CA SER A 141 15.47 -6.36 -5.25
C SER A 141 15.51 -6.00 -3.76
N CYS A 142 14.35 -5.75 -3.16
CA CYS A 142 14.26 -5.43 -1.74
C CYS A 142 14.49 -6.66 -0.84
N GLU A 143 14.52 -7.88 -1.40
CA GLU A 143 14.81 -9.13 -0.71
C GLU A 143 15.20 -10.26 -1.68
N THR A 144 15.59 -11.42 -1.14
CA THR A 144 15.98 -12.63 -1.87
C THR A 144 14.88 -13.20 -2.78
N SER A 145 13.62 -12.81 -2.57
CA SER A 145 12.45 -13.29 -3.32
C SER A 145 12.17 -12.49 -4.61
N SER A 146 12.99 -11.49 -4.96
CA SER A 146 12.79 -10.55 -6.07
C SER A 146 11.57 -9.60 -5.97
N SER A 147 10.95 -9.52 -4.78
CA SER A 147 9.89 -8.55 -4.51
C SER A 147 10.32 -7.11 -4.83
N THR A 148 9.36 -6.33 -5.32
CA THR A 148 9.52 -4.94 -5.70
C THR A 148 8.56 -4.05 -4.95
N ILE A 149 8.99 -2.82 -4.68
CA ILE A 149 8.19 -1.81 -3.98
C ILE A 149 7.98 -0.64 -4.95
N THR A 150 6.74 -0.21 -5.11
CA THR A 150 6.42 1.06 -5.76
C THR A 150 5.80 2.01 -4.76
N ILE A 151 6.27 3.23 -4.78
CA ILE A 151 5.74 4.32 -3.99
C ILE A 151 5.07 5.30 -4.96
N MET A 152 3.83 5.67 -4.63
CA MET A 152 3.09 6.70 -5.33
C MET A 152 3.12 7.98 -4.50
N LEU A 153 3.59 9.07 -5.09
CA LEU A 153 3.77 10.36 -4.43
C LEU A 153 3.08 11.46 -5.22
N SER A 154 2.45 12.41 -4.53
CA SER A 154 1.96 13.66 -5.12
C SER A 154 3.04 14.72 -5.06
N ALA A 155 3.29 15.42 -6.17
CA ALA A 155 4.19 16.56 -6.20
C ALA A 155 3.53 17.79 -5.57
N THR A 156 4.23 18.47 -4.66
CA THR A 156 3.75 19.68 -3.98
C THR A 156 4.83 20.76 -3.93
N LYS A 157 4.45 21.98 -3.53
CA LYS A 157 5.38 23.10 -3.35
C LYS A 157 6.45 22.86 -2.28
N VAL A 158 6.22 21.92 -1.36
CA VAL A 158 7.15 21.60 -0.25
C VAL A 158 7.86 20.25 -0.44
N GLY A 159 7.77 19.67 -1.64
CA GLY A 159 8.33 18.35 -1.96
C GLY A 159 7.25 17.35 -2.32
N ALA A 160 7.53 16.05 -2.13
CA ALA A 160 6.62 14.98 -2.50
C ALA A 160 5.89 14.41 -1.28
N LEU A 161 4.57 14.25 -1.37
CA LEU A 161 3.74 13.66 -0.31
C LEU A 161 3.31 12.24 -0.70
N PRO A 162 3.46 11.24 0.18
CA PRO A 162 3.09 9.87 -0.17
C PRO A 162 1.58 9.65 -0.20
N LEU A 163 1.12 8.92 -1.22
CA LEU A 163 -0.28 8.52 -1.39
C LEU A 163 -0.51 7.04 -1.12
N ALA A 164 0.43 6.19 -1.53
CA ALA A 164 0.37 4.75 -1.34
C ALA A 164 1.74 4.09 -1.48
N VAL A 165 1.92 2.95 -0.82
CA VAL A 165 3.02 2.03 -1.06
C VAL A 165 2.45 0.71 -1.54
N MET A 166 3.05 0.12 -2.57
CA MET A 166 2.62 -1.14 -3.15
C MET A 166 3.81 -2.08 -3.21
N ILE A 167 3.65 -3.29 -2.67
CA ILE A 167 4.66 -4.34 -2.70
C ILE A 167 4.16 -5.43 -3.63
N ARG A 168 5.02 -5.98 -4.49
CA ARG A 168 4.64 -6.98 -5.49
C ARG A 168 5.73 -8.00 -5.71
N ALA A 169 5.35 -9.15 -6.25
CA ALA A 169 6.26 -10.26 -6.54
C ALA A 169 7.40 -9.92 -7.52
N SER A 170 7.13 -9.11 -8.55
CA SER A 170 8.10 -8.78 -9.61
C SER A 170 7.70 -7.51 -10.39
N GLN A 171 8.58 -7.08 -11.30
CA GLN A 171 8.35 -5.91 -12.18
C GLN A 171 7.61 -6.22 -13.50
N CYS A 172 6.80 -7.28 -13.56
CA CYS A 172 5.97 -7.53 -14.74
C CYS A 172 4.73 -6.62 -14.75
N MET A 173 4.21 -6.32 -15.96
CA MET A 173 3.05 -5.44 -16.14
C MET A 173 1.81 -5.91 -15.35
N GLN A 174 1.56 -7.22 -15.33
CA GLN A 174 0.40 -7.79 -14.62
C GLN A 174 0.47 -7.52 -13.11
N ASN A 175 1.67 -7.57 -12.52
CA ASN A 175 1.84 -7.27 -11.11
C ASN A 175 1.57 -5.79 -10.82
N TYR A 176 2.04 -4.88 -11.68
CA TYR A 176 1.69 -3.46 -11.57
C TYR A 176 0.18 -3.23 -11.66
N ILE A 177 -0.50 -3.84 -12.64
CA ILE A 177 -1.97 -3.80 -12.78
C ILE A 177 -2.64 -4.23 -11.48
N ASN A 178 -2.26 -5.39 -10.93
CA ASN A 178 -2.85 -5.91 -9.69
C ASN A 178 -2.71 -4.94 -8.52
N ALA A 179 -1.56 -4.27 -8.38
CA ALA A 179 -1.32 -3.30 -7.33
C ALA A 179 -2.06 -1.98 -7.53
N PHE A 180 -2.11 -1.47 -8.76
CA PHE A 180 -2.85 -0.25 -9.09
C PHE A 180 -4.36 -0.45 -8.97
N GLU A 181 -4.88 -1.62 -9.35
CA GLU A 181 -6.28 -2.02 -9.11
C GLU A 181 -6.60 -2.02 -7.61
N LEU A 182 -5.71 -2.57 -6.79
CA LEU A 182 -5.90 -2.55 -5.33
C LEU A 182 -6.08 -1.12 -4.82
N LEU A 183 -5.24 -0.19 -5.27
CA LEU A 183 -5.37 1.22 -4.89
C LEU A 183 -6.70 1.80 -5.37
N LYS A 184 -7.03 1.64 -6.66
CA LYS A 184 -8.25 2.18 -7.28
C LYS A 184 -9.52 1.67 -6.60
N MET A 185 -9.56 0.38 -6.24
CA MET A 185 -10.72 -0.23 -5.58
C MET A 185 -10.89 0.20 -4.12
N ASN A 186 -9.80 0.31 -3.36
CA ASN A 186 -9.86 0.59 -1.92
C ASN A 186 -9.88 2.09 -1.62
N PHE A 187 -9.33 2.91 -2.52
CA PHE A 187 -9.23 4.36 -2.39
C PHE A 187 -9.59 5.05 -3.72
N PRO A 188 -10.85 4.95 -4.16
CA PRO A 188 -11.32 5.56 -5.42
C PRO A 188 -11.28 7.09 -5.43
N GLN A 189 -10.89 7.71 -4.31
CA GLN A 189 -10.78 9.16 -4.13
C GLN A 189 -9.33 9.58 -3.89
N CYS A 190 -8.35 8.73 -4.22
CA CYS A 190 -6.93 8.98 -3.95
C CYS A 190 -6.34 10.18 -4.71
N PHE A 191 -7.00 10.63 -5.78
CA PHE A 191 -6.58 11.75 -6.64
C PHE A 191 -7.53 12.94 -6.50
N GLY A 192 -7.66 13.51 -5.30
CA GLY A 192 -8.51 14.67 -5.06
C GLY A 192 -9.99 14.42 -5.39
N GLY A 193 -10.42 13.15 -5.33
CA GLY A 193 -11.75 12.70 -5.73
C GLY A 193 -11.97 12.42 -7.22
N GLN A 194 -10.94 12.58 -8.06
CA GLN A 194 -10.97 12.18 -9.47
C GLN A 194 -10.65 10.70 -9.65
N ASP A 195 -11.07 10.15 -10.80
CA ASP A 195 -10.84 8.75 -11.16
C ASP A 195 -9.38 8.45 -11.55
N HIS A 196 -8.65 9.48 -11.99
CA HIS A 196 -7.26 9.44 -12.43
C HIS A 196 -6.56 10.78 -12.11
N PRO A 197 -5.22 10.82 -12.04
CA PRO A 197 -4.49 12.09 -12.00
C PRO A 197 -4.33 12.68 -13.42
N ASP A 198 -3.99 13.97 -13.52
CA ASP A 198 -3.72 14.66 -14.78
C ASP A 198 -2.45 14.10 -15.44
N ILE A 199 -1.39 13.89 -14.63
CA ILE A 199 -0.09 13.39 -15.08
C ILE A 199 0.43 12.30 -14.14
N CYS A 200 0.83 11.17 -14.71
CA CYS A 200 1.71 10.19 -14.07
C CYS A 200 3.14 10.37 -14.58
N MET A 201 4.10 10.47 -13.68
CA MET A 201 5.51 10.62 -13.97
C MET A 201 6.24 9.38 -13.44
N SER A 202 6.78 8.56 -14.35
CA SER A 202 7.37 7.26 -14.02
C SER A 202 8.80 7.12 -14.56
N ASP A 203 9.50 6.06 -14.17
CA ASP A 203 10.72 5.64 -14.86
C ASP A 203 10.44 5.14 -16.29
N ASP A 204 11.49 4.92 -17.08
CA ASP A 204 11.41 4.31 -18.40
C ASP A 204 11.22 2.78 -18.34
N SER A 205 10.12 2.37 -17.70
CA SER A 205 9.71 0.97 -17.58
C SER A 205 8.49 0.71 -18.44
N SER A 206 8.63 -0.14 -19.46
CA SER A 206 7.52 -0.53 -20.34
C SER A 206 6.39 -1.22 -19.57
N ALA A 207 6.73 -2.03 -18.57
CA ALA A 207 5.75 -2.71 -17.72
C ALA A 207 4.95 -1.74 -16.85
N GLU A 208 5.61 -0.74 -16.26
CA GLU A 208 4.98 0.28 -15.43
C GLU A 208 4.08 1.19 -16.28
N LYS A 209 4.62 1.72 -17.39
CA LYS A 209 3.88 2.54 -18.36
C LYS A 209 2.65 1.81 -18.92
N GLY A 210 2.81 0.54 -19.27
CA GLY A 210 1.72 -0.31 -19.76
C GLY A 210 0.62 -0.48 -18.72
N ALA A 211 0.97 -0.71 -17.46
CA ALA A 211 0.00 -0.84 -16.38
C ALA A 211 -0.73 0.47 -16.07
N LEU A 212 -0.04 1.62 -16.13
CA LEU A 212 -0.67 2.93 -15.97
C LEU A 212 -1.69 3.18 -17.10
N ALA A 213 -1.32 2.89 -18.34
CA ALA A 213 -2.24 3.01 -19.48
C ALA A 213 -3.46 2.08 -19.35
N ALA A 214 -3.29 0.91 -18.73
CA ALA A 214 -4.38 -0.02 -18.52
C ALA A 214 -5.36 0.42 -17.41
N ILE A 215 -4.85 1.01 -16.31
CA ILE A 215 -5.69 1.35 -15.14
C ILE A 215 -6.22 2.78 -15.18
N TRP A 216 -5.45 3.72 -15.72
CA TRP A 216 -5.77 5.14 -15.85
C TRP A 216 -5.41 5.64 -17.25
N PRO A 217 -6.15 5.20 -18.29
CA PRO A 217 -5.85 5.55 -19.69
C PRO A 217 -5.94 7.05 -19.98
N GLU A 218 -6.71 7.80 -19.21
CA GLU A 218 -6.88 9.25 -19.35
C GLU A 218 -5.73 10.07 -18.71
N ALA A 219 -4.92 9.46 -17.84
CA ALA A 219 -3.77 10.12 -17.25
C ALA A 219 -2.65 10.27 -18.28
N LYS A 220 -2.12 11.49 -18.46
CA LYS A 220 -0.96 11.70 -19.32
C LYS A 220 0.27 11.05 -18.68
N GLN A 221 1.07 10.35 -19.47
CA GLN A 221 2.32 9.76 -18.97
C GLN A 221 3.51 10.62 -19.36
N SER A 222 4.41 10.84 -18.40
CA SER A 222 5.66 11.57 -18.58
C SER A 222 6.84 10.78 -17.99
N LEU A 223 8.03 10.99 -18.53
CA LEU A 223 9.25 10.45 -17.93
C LEU A 223 9.64 11.27 -16.70
N CYS A 224 10.13 10.57 -15.68
CA CYS A 224 10.68 11.20 -14.49
C CYS A 224 11.96 11.95 -14.82
N HIS A 225 11.94 13.27 -14.64
CA HIS A 225 13.10 14.14 -14.81
C HIS A 225 14.33 13.66 -14.05
N PHE A 226 14.14 13.12 -12.85
CA PHE A 226 15.25 12.63 -12.03
C PHE A 226 15.92 11.42 -12.69
N HIS A 227 15.15 10.50 -13.26
CA HIS A 227 15.70 9.35 -13.99
C HIS A 227 16.37 9.75 -15.30
N VAL A 228 15.81 10.74 -16.01
CA VAL A 228 16.44 11.32 -17.21
C VAL A 228 17.77 11.99 -16.85
N ALA A 229 17.79 12.86 -15.84
CA ALA A 229 19.01 13.52 -15.38
C ALA A 229 20.06 12.52 -14.86
N GLN A 230 19.64 11.45 -14.18
CA GLN A 230 20.54 10.37 -13.81
C GLN A 230 21.12 9.63 -15.02
N ALA A 231 20.31 9.35 -16.04
CA ALA A 231 20.76 8.69 -17.26
C ALA A 231 21.76 9.56 -18.03
N GLU A 232 21.48 10.85 -18.18
CA GLU A 232 22.39 11.84 -18.77
C GLU A 232 23.71 11.93 -18.00
N TRP A 233 23.64 12.00 -16.67
CA TRP A 233 24.83 12.00 -15.81
C TRP A 233 25.65 10.72 -16.01
N ARG A 234 25.03 9.54 -15.92
CA ARG A 234 25.73 8.26 -16.15
C ARG A 234 26.36 8.22 -17.54
N TRP A 235 25.64 8.69 -18.55
CA TRP A 235 26.14 8.77 -19.92
C TRP A 235 27.40 9.64 -19.98
N LEU A 236 27.35 10.89 -19.51
CA LEU A 236 28.50 11.80 -19.52
C LEU A 236 29.74 11.25 -18.80
N PHE A 237 29.54 10.61 -17.65
CA PHE A 237 30.66 10.13 -16.83
C PHE A 237 31.15 8.73 -17.21
N SER A 238 30.40 7.97 -18.00
CA SER A 238 30.87 6.73 -18.61
C SER A 238 31.86 6.97 -19.76
N HIS A 239 31.81 8.14 -20.39
CA HIS A 239 32.72 8.53 -21.48
C HIS A 239 34.04 9.04 -20.92
N LYS A 240 34.96 8.10 -20.63
CA LYS A 240 36.27 8.39 -20.03
C LYS A 240 37.15 9.34 -20.83
N MET A 241 36.94 9.46 -22.14
CA MET A 241 37.75 10.31 -23.04
C MET A 241 37.14 11.70 -23.30
N MET A 242 35.97 12.01 -22.73
CA MET A 242 35.36 13.32 -22.88
C MET A 242 35.96 14.30 -21.89
N GLU A 243 36.39 15.46 -22.38
CA GLU A 243 36.99 16.50 -21.56
C GLU A 243 35.94 17.17 -20.65
N GLN A 244 36.40 17.76 -19.54
CA GLN A 244 35.48 18.34 -18.55
C GLN A 244 34.66 19.51 -19.10
N GLU A 245 35.22 20.27 -20.04
CA GLU A 245 34.54 21.39 -20.71
C GLU A 245 33.42 20.92 -21.64
N GLU A 246 33.65 19.82 -22.37
CA GLU A 246 32.63 19.18 -23.21
C GLU A 246 31.48 18.65 -22.35
N LYS A 247 31.80 17.98 -21.22
CA LYS A 247 30.78 17.52 -20.25
C LYS A 247 29.91 18.66 -19.74
N SER A 248 30.53 19.80 -19.40
CA SER A 248 29.82 21.00 -18.97
C SER A 248 28.90 21.56 -20.05
N THR A 249 29.35 21.55 -21.30
CA THR A 249 28.57 21.99 -22.46
C THR A 249 27.35 21.10 -22.67
N PHE A 250 27.53 19.77 -22.66
CA PHE A 250 26.42 18.83 -22.78
C PHE A 250 25.42 18.94 -21.63
N MET A 251 25.89 19.08 -20.37
CA MET A 251 24.97 19.30 -19.24
C MET A 251 24.09 20.53 -19.42
N LYS A 252 24.64 21.64 -19.92
CA LYS A 252 23.86 22.86 -20.18
C LYS A 252 22.83 22.63 -21.29
N LEU A 253 23.18 21.86 -22.33
CA LEU A 253 22.25 21.51 -23.40
C LEU A 253 21.11 20.61 -22.89
N PHE A 254 21.42 19.59 -22.10
CA PHE A 254 20.42 18.73 -21.47
C PHE A 254 19.48 19.52 -20.56
N GLN A 255 20.03 20.39 -19.70
CA GLN A 255 19.24 21.26 -18.84
C GLN A 255 18.32 22.20 -19.64
N ALA A 256 18.80 22.74 -20.77
CA ALA A 256 17.96 23.58 -21.61
C ALA A 256 16.75 22.78 -22.13
N ILE A 257 16.96 21.59 -22.68
CA ILE A 257 15.90 20.74 -23.23
C ILE A 257 14.88 20.35 -22.14
N GLN A 258 15.36 19.93 -20.97
CA GLN A 258 14.51 19.56 -19.83
C GLN A 258 13.66 20.72 -19.28
N VAL A 259 14.05 21.97 -19.50
CA VAL A 259 13.26 23.15 -19.06
C VAL A 259 12.23 23.55 -20.11
N PHE A 260 12.50 23.34 -21.40
CA PHE A 260 11.61 23.76 -22.50
C PHE A 260 10.39 22.85 -22.69
N ASP A 261 10.47 21.57 -22.34
CA ASP A 261 9.36 20.62 -22.51
C ASP A 261 8.33 20.63 -21.36
N TYR A 262 8.49 21.49 -20.34
CA TYR A 262 7.68 21.50 -19.10
C TYR A 262 6.98 22.83 -18.77
N ILE A 263 6.88 23.75 -19.74
CA ILE A 263 6.00 24.93 -19.65
C ILE A 263 4.73 24.67 -20.47
N PHE A 264 3.88 23.69 -20.12
CA PHE A 264 2.46 23.63 -20.55
C PHE A 264 1.61 22.77 -19.62
#